data_AF-A0A935UVS3-F1
#
_entry.id   AF-A0A935UVS3-F1
#
_cell.length_a   1.000
_cell.length_b   1.000
_cell.length_c   1.000
_cell.angle_alpha   90.00
_cell.angle_beta   90.00
_cell.angle_gamma   90.00
#
_symmetry.space_group_name_H-M   'P 1'
#
loop_
_entity.id
_entity.type
_entity.pdbx_description
1 polymer ?
#
loop_
_entity_poly.entity_id
_entity_poly.type
_entity_poly.pdbx_seq_one_letter_code
_entity_poly.pdbx_strand_id
1 'polypeptide(L)'
;MFTLGCVDYQVERRPNIDSWTQPSRESGVDILWVVDNSCSMSEEQEQLSLHATSFVSFLSNAAVDFRLVVTTTDPDPKSLPFDYDPVTMTADTADLATVFAAAVEVGTEGDRDERGFDFALEALTEHADLRKGADLELVFFSDEDDYSEIGPIAFVNELQAMRQGKAIAVNAVVGDLPEGCASLLAAADAGVRYIDAQEESGGLRESICSADYAALLERIALKVLGLERRFALSEVPELDTLEVRVDDALIPNRERHGWVYDPGNNWVEFDGYAVPPPGSTVSLSYFPWLGDLNASGDTGEDSGVETP
;
A
#
# COMPACT_ATOMS: atom_id res chain seq x y z
N MET A 1 56.09 -36.23 -28.90
CA MET A 1 54.98 -36.57 -27.97
C MET A 1 54.93 -35.50 -26.89
N PHE A 2 53.77 -35.24 -26.29
CA PHE A 2 53.47 -34.10 -25.42
C PHE A 2 53.33 -32.74 -26.13
N THR A 3 52.18 -32.58 -26.80
CA THR A 3 51.47 -31.30 -26.84
C THR A 3 51.04 -30.95 -25.41
N LEU A 4 51.53 -29.83 -24.85
CA LEU A 4 50.87 -29.23 -23.69
C LEU A 4 49.58 -28.59 -24.18
N GLY A 5 48.43 -29.21 -23.87
CA GLY A 5 47.15 -28.55 -24.00
C GLY A 5 47.08 -27.38 -23.02
N CYS A 6 46.56 -26.24 -23.48
CA CYS A 6 46.21 -25.15 -22.57
C CYS A 6 45.22 -25.67 -21.52
N VAL A 7 45.38 -25.23 -20.28
CA VAL A 7 44.39 -25.47 -19.24
C VAL A 7 43.14 -24.66 -19.59
N ASP A 8 42.00 -25.34 -19.73
CA ASP A 8 40.71 -24.65 -19.81
C ASP A 8 40.54 -23.83 -18.53
N TYR A 9 40.40 -22.51 -18.69
CA TYR A 9 39.99 -21.65 -17.59
C TYR A 9 38.54 -22.00 -17.25
N GLN A 10 38.31 -22.63 -16.10
CA GLN A 10 36.95 -22.77 -15.59
C GLN A 10 36.41 -21.37 -15.27
N VAL A 11 35.45 -20.92 -16.07
CA VAL A 11 34.71 -19.69 -15.82
C VAL A 11 33.73 -19.96 -14.68
N GLU A 12 34.18 -19.79 -13.45
CA GLU A 12 33.30 -19.74 -12.29
C GLU A 12 32.41 -18.50 -12.40
N ARG A 13 31.18 -18.67 -12.91
CA ARG A 13 30.13 -17.65 -12.77
C ARG A 13 29.94 -17.40 -11.28
N ARG A 14 29.76 -16.14 -10.91
CA ARG A 14 29.33 -15.74 -9.55
C ARG A 14 27.86 -15.34 -9.63
N PRO A 15 27.03 -15.71 -8.64
CA PRO A 15 25.69 -15.18 -8.57
C PRO A 15 25.75 -13.68 -8.29
N ASN A 16 24.84 -12.93 -8.89
CA ASN A 16 24.47 -11.61 -8.42
C ASN A 16 23.67 -11.75 -7.12
N ILE A 17 23.77 -10.75 -6.25
CA ILE A 17 22.98 -10.68 -5.01
C ILE A 17 22.50 -9.24 -4.85
N ASP A 18 21.21 -9.04 -4.99
CA ASP A 18 20.54 -7.79 -4.62
C ASP A 18 19.89 -7.95 -3.24
N SER A 19 19.92 -6.92 -2.41
CA SER A 19 19.37 -6.98 -1.06
C SER A 19 18.86 -5.62 -0.56
N TRP A 20 17.78 -5.67 0.21
CA TRP A 20 17.06 -4.53 0.77
C TRP A 20 16.64 -4.82 2.20
N THR A 21 16.42 -3.78 3.00
CA THR A 21 15.82 -3.89 4.34
C THR A 21 14.51 -3.13 4.33
N GLN A 22 13.42 -3.75 4.83
CA GLN A 22 12.15 -3.07 4.97
C GLN A 22 12.22 -1.97 6.05
N PRO A 23 11.48 -0.86 5.90
CA PRO A 23 11.30 0.10 6.97
C PRO A 23 10.85 -0.61 8.27
N SER A 24 11.57 -0.37 9.36
CA SER A 24 11.31 -1.00 10.66
C SER A 24 10.25 -0.29 11.49
N ARG A 25 9.80 0.91 11.06
CA ARG A 25 8.84 1.78 11.78
C ARG A 25 9.13 1.88 13.29
N GLU A 26 10.41 2.00 13.68
CA GLU A 26 10.86 1.89 15.09
C GLU A 26 10.25 2.92 16.04
N SER A 27 9.72 4.02 15.49
CA SER A 27 9.02 5.07 16.23
C SER A 27 7.54 4.76 16.49
N GLY A 28 7.04 3.63 15.98
CA GLY A 28 5.62 3.37 15.79
C GLY A 28 5.04 4.14 14.60
N VAL A 29 3.82 3.78 14.22
CA VAL A 29 3.01 4.51 13.22
C VAL A 29 1.64 4.84 13.81
N ASP A 30 1.19 6.07 13.62
CA ASP A 30 -0.19 6.46 13.88
C ASP A 30 -0.94 6.50 12.55
N ILE A 31 -2.14 5.95 12.54
CA ILE A 31 -3.01 5.85 11.37
C ILE A 31 -4.30 6.61 11.69
N LEU A 32 -4.61 7.65 10.92
CA LEU A 32 -5.88 8.37 11.02
C LEU A 32 -6.69 8.14 9.76
N TRP A 33 -7.81 7.43 9.89
CA TRP A 33 -8.84 7.38 8.86
C TRP A 33 -9.77 8.57 9.01
N VAL A 34 -10.02 9.28 7.92
CA VAL A 34 -11.03 10.34 7.82
C VAL A 34 -12.05 9.83 6.81
N VAL A 35 -13.19 9.37 7.35
CA VAL A 35 -14.27 8.77 6.56
C VAL A 35 -15.36 9.79 6.39
N ASP A 36 -15.77 10.02 5.14
CA ASP A 36 -16.80 10.97 4.83
C ASP A 36 -18.18 10.50 5.31
N ASN A 37 -18.87 11.36 6.06
CA ASN A 37 -20.20 11.12 6.63
C ASN A 37 -21.33 11.88 5.90
N SER A 38 -21.09 12.30 4.65
CA SER A 38 -22.12 12.85 3.75
C SER A 38 -23.27 11.85 3.48
N CYS A 39 -24.37 12.34 2.92
CA CYS A 39 -25.55 11.52 2.60
C CYS A 39 -25.33 10.45 1.51
N SER A 40 -24.32 10.62 0.64
CA SER A 40 -24.09 9.73 -0.51
C SER A 40 -23.23 8.53 -0.16
N MET A 41 -22.37 8.64 0.84
CA MET A 41 -21.39 7.64 1.29
C MET A 41 -21.96 6.31 1.86
N SER A 42 -23.26 6.05 1.73
CA SER A 42 -23.89 4.89 2.38
C SER A 42 -23.41 3.55 1.82
N GLU A 43 -23.33 3.44 0.49
CA GLU A 43 -22.87 2.23 -0.19
C GLU A 43 -21.36 2.03 -0.02
N GLU A 44 -20.58 3.11 -0.06
CA GLU A 44 -19.14 3.16 0.11
C GLU A 44 -18.71 2.77 1.54
N GLN A 45 -19.38 3.30 2.56
CA GLN A 45 -19.17 2.89 3.97
C GLN A 45 -19.53 1.41 4.18
N GLU A 46 -20.63 0.91 3.59
CA GLU A 46 -20.98 -0.52 3.67
C GLU A 46 -19.86 -1.38 3.06
N GLN A 47 -19.30 -1.01 1.90
CA GLN A 47 -18.15 -1.75 1.33
C GLN A 47 -16.90 -1.65 2.21
N LEU A 48 -16.58 -0.47 2.76
CA LEU A 48 -15.42 -0.30 3.65
C LEU A 48 -15.53 -1.17 4.91
N SER A 49 -16.71 -1.22 5.53
CA SER A 49 -17.03 -2.07 6.68
C SER A 49 -16.97 -3.57 6.35
N LEU A 50 -17.64 -4.00 5.27
CA LEU A 50 -17.67 -5.41 4.84
C LEU A 50 -16.29 -5.99 4.56
N HIS A 51 -15.37 -5.16 4.04
CA HIS A 51 -14.01 -5.57 3.68
C HIS A 51 -12.93 -5.18 4.71
N ALA A 52 -13.32 -4.62 5.87
CA ALA A 52 -12.45 -4.18 6.97
C ALA A 52 -11.34 -5.18 7.36
N THR A 53 -11.65 -6.48 7.30
CA THR A 53 -10.69 -7.57 7.58
C THR A 53 -9.47 -7.52 6.67
N SER A 54 -9.63 -7.13 5.40
CA SER A 54 -8.55 -7.05 4.40
C SER A 54 -7.51 -5.99 4.74
N PHE A 55 -7.93 -4.91 5.42
CA PHE A 55 -7.01 -3.89 5.94
C PHE A 55 -6.33 -4.36 7.23
N VAL A 56 -7.11 -4.66 8.29
CA VAL A 56 -6.52 -4.91 9.62
C VAL A 56 -5.74 -6.23 9.73
N SER A 57 -5.95 -7.19 8.83
CA SER A 57 -5.20 -8.46 8.85
C SER A 57 -3.70 -8.24 8.64
N PHE A 58 -3.29 -7.23 7.88
CA PHE A 58 -1.88 -6.88 7.75
C PHE A 58 -1.35 -6.18 9.01
N LEU A 59 -2.14 -5.29 9.62
CA LEU A 59 -1.78 -4.62 10.89
C LEU A 59 -1.55 -5.65 12.02
N SER A 60 -2.46 -6.62 12.20
CA SER A 60 -2.37 -7.64 13.24
C SER A 60 -1.23 -8.65 13.06
N ASN A 61 -0.72 -8.81 11.84
CA ASN A 61 0.41 -9.70 11.54
C ASN A 61 1.75 -8.94 11.45
N ALA A 62 1.74 -7.63 11.33
CA ALA A 62 2.93 -6.80 11.37
C ALA A 62 3.43 -6.62 12.81
N ALA A 63 4.73 -6.79 13.03
CA ALA A 63 5.38 -6.53 14.32
C ALA A 63 5.63 -5.02 14.54
N VAL A 64 4.59 -4.19 14.34
CA VAL A 64 4.67 -2.71 14.40
C VAL A 64 3.75 -2.17 15.48
N ASP A 65 4.28 -1.22 16.26
CA ASP A 65 3.54 -0.46 17.27
C ASP A 65 2.64 0.58 16.57
N PHE A 66 1.46 0.14 16.12
CA PHE A 66 0.47 1.01 15.50
C PHE A 66 -0.58 1.53 16.50
N ARG A 67 -1.08 2.73 16.24
CA ARG A 67 -2.32 3.27 16.80
C ARG A 67 -3.21 3.71 15.66
N LEU A 68 -4.47 3.31 15.65
CA LEU A 68 -5.43 3.68 14.63
C LEU A 68 -6.63 4.39 15.26
N VAL A 69 -7.05 5.49 14.65
CA VAL A 69 -8.25 6.25 15.01
C VAL A 69 -9.06 6.50 13.72
N VAL A 70 -10.39 6.56 13.85
CA VAL A 70 -11.29 7.02 12.79
C VAL A 70 -11.93 8.34 13.23
N THR A 71 -12.07 9.28 12.30
CA THR A 71 -12.81 10.55 12.43
C THR A 71 -13.60 10.82 11.14
N THR A 72 -14.39 11.89 11.12
CA THR A 72 -15.29 12.23 10.00
C THR A 72 -14.98 13.57 9.32
N THR A 73 -15.68 13.83 8.21
CA THR A 73 -15.73 15.13 7.50
C THR A 73 -16.69 16.14 8.16
N ASP A 74 -17.56 15.70 9.06
CA ASP A 74 -18.30 16.52 10.05
C ASP A 74 -18.49 15.74 11.37
N PRO A 75 -17.74 16.04 12.46
CA PRO A 75 -17.85 15.34 13.74
C PRO A 75 -18.83 16.00 14.72
N ASP A 76 -19.80 16.81 14.27
CA ASP A 76 -20.86 17.28 15.17
C ASP A 76 -21.64 16.08 15.76
N PRO A 77 -21.85 15.98 17.09
CA PRO A 77 -22.62 14.90 17.70
C PRO A 77 -24.09 14.77 17.25
N LYS A 78 -24.56 15.63 16.34
CA LYS A 78 -25.87 15.53 15.68
C LYS A 78 -25.82 14.88 14.29
N SER A 79 -24.66 14.76 13.65
CA SER A 79 -24.45 14.09 12.36
C SER A 79 -23.78 12.72 12.50
N LEU A 80 -23.38 12.35 13.72
CA LEU A 80 -22.81 11.06 14.08
C LEU A 80 -23.87 10.08 14.62
N PRO A 81 -23.70 8.75 14.44
CA PRO A 81 -24.51 7.72 15.09
C PRO A 81 -24.54 7.88 16.61
N PHE A 82 -25.67 7.52 17.23
CA PHE A 82 -25.88 7.69 18.68
C PHE A 82 -24.89 6.91 19.56
N ASP A 83 -24.33 5.83 19.02
CA ASP A 83 -23.33 4.95 19.63
C ASP A 83 -21.91 5.16 19.09
N TYR A 84 -21.67 6.24 18.32
CA TYR A 84 -20.34 6.63 17.87
C TYR A 84 -19.47 7.15 19.04
N ASP A 85 -18.36 6.48 19.30
CA ASP A 85 -17.32 6.87 20.25
C ASP A 85 -15.95 6.60 19.61
N PRO A 86 -15.09 7.61 19.36
CA PRO A 86 -13.79 7.41 18.72
C PRO A 86 -12.85 6.51 19.55
N VAL A 87 -12.67 5.27 19.11
CA VAL A 87 -11.80 4.28 19.78
C VAL A 87 -10.40 4.27 19.16
N THR A 88 -9.38 4.45 20.01
CA THR A 88 -7.99 4.12 19.65
C THR A 88 -7.82 2.60 19.55
N MET A 89 -7.61 2.11 18.34
CA MET A 89 -7.31 0.72 18.01
C MET A 89 -5.80 0.46 18.01
N THR A 90 -5.38 -0.72 18.46
CA THR A 90 -3.97 -1.14 18.55
C THR A 90 -3.85 -2.65 18.26
N ALA A 91 -2.62 -3.18 18.24
CA ALA A 91 -2.37 -4.62 18.11
C ALA A 91 -3.00 -5.48 19.24
N ASP A 92 -3.29 -4.89 20.41
CA ASP A 92 -3.93 -5.56 21.55
C ASP A 92 -5.48 -5.45 21.53
N THR A 93 -6.07 -4.76 20.54
CA THR A 93 -7.53 -4.63 20.43
C THR A 93 -8.17 -5.98 20.10
N ALA A 94 -8.96 -6.51 21.04
CA ALA A 94 -9.75 -7.72 20.83
C ALA A 94 -10.73 -7.54 19.66
N ASP A 95 -10.81 -8.56 18.79
CA ASP A 95 -11.66 -8.57 17.59
C ASP A 95 -11.52 -7.30 16.72
N LEU A 96 -10.27 -6.83 16.53
CA LEU A 96 -9.91 -5.60 15.80
C LEU A 96 -10.65 -5.42 14.46
N ALA A 97 -10.91 -6.49 13.70
CA ALA A 97 -11.66 -6.41 12.45
C ALA A 97 -13.12 -5.96 12.65
N THR A 98 -13.77 -6.43 13.72
CA THR A 98 -15.12 -6.02 14.09
C THR A 98 -15.14 -4.61 14.67
N VAL A 99 -14.13 -4.24 15.46
CA VAL A 99 -14.00 -2.88 16.00
C VAL A 99 -13.75 -1.85 14.88
N PHE A 100 -12.87 -2.16 13.92
CA PHE A 100 -12.60 -1.30 12.79
C PHE A 100 -13.81 -1.19 11.84
N ALA A 101 -14.49 -2.29 11.54
CA ALA A 101 -15.72 -2.29 10.72
C ALA A 101 -16.81 -1.39 11.32
N ALA A 102 -17.04 -1.45 12.63
CA ALA A 102 -17.98 -0.55 13.30
C ALA A 102 -17.49 0.91 13.34
N ALA A 103 -16.18 1.15 13.47
CA ALA A 103 -15.63 2.50 13.55
C ALA A 103 -15.66 3.28 12.22
N VAL A 104 -15.71 2.58 11.07
CA VAL A 104 -15.83 3.19 9.73
C VAL A 104 -17.27 3.38 9.25
N GLU A 105 -18.26 2.80 9.93
CA GLU A 105 -19.69 3.12 9.75
C GLU A 105 -20.02 4.42 10.51
N VAL A 106 -19.43 5.51 10.05
CA VAL A 106 -19.46 6.83 10.70
C VAL A 106 -20.80 7.57 10.57
N GLY A 107 -21.76 6.99 9.88
CA GLY A 107 -23.08 7.57 9.59
C GLY A 107 -23.08 8.42 8.32
N THR A 108 -24.27 8.84 7.90
CA THR A 108 -24.51 9.57 6.64
C THR A 108 -25.38 10.83 6.85
N GLU A 109 -25.34 11.40 8.06
CA GLU A 109 -26.11 12.59 8.46
C GLU A 109 -25.25 13.88 8.52
N GLY A 110 -24.03 13.87 7.96
CA GLY A 110 -23.10 15.00 7.85
C GLY A 110 -23.61 16.16 6.98
N ASP A 111 -23.02 17.35 7.18
CA ASP A 111 -23.24 18.52 6.32
C ASP A 111 -22.52 18.37 4.97
N ARG A 112 -23.03 19.09 3.95
CA ARG A 112 -22.50 19.13 2.56
C ARG A 112 -21.34 20.11 2.40
N ASP A 113 -20.47 20.13 3.39
CA ASP A 113 -19.31 20.99 3.51
C ASP A 113 -18.21 20.14 4.15
N GLU A 114 -17.78 19.14 3.37
CA GLU A 114 -16.92 18.02 3.75
C GLU A 114 -15.49 18.52 4.03
N ARG A 115 -15.23 18.94 5.27
CA ARG A 115 -13.97 19.60 5.67
C ARG A 115 -12.97 18.61 6.26
N GLY A 116 -12.63 17.59 5.46
CA GLY A 116 -11.73 16.51 5.84
C GLY A 116 -10.36 16.97 6.35
N PHE A 117 -9.73 17.97 5.74
CA PHE A 117 -8.46 18.52 6.23
C PHE A 117 -8.58 19.22 7.58
N ASP A 118 -9.59 20.08 7.77
CA ASP A 118 -9.80 20.79 9.03
C ASP A 118 -10.03 19.80 10.19
N PHE A 119 -10.89 18.80 9.99
CA PHE A 119 -11.20 17.81 11.02
C PHE A 119 -10.10 16.75 11.21
N ALA A 120 -9.26 16.49 10.20
CA ALA A 120 -8.03 15.72 10.41
C ALA A 120 -7.04 16.45 11.35
N LEU A 121 -6.88 17.77 11.20
CA LEU A 121 -6.03 18.58 12.09
C LEU A 121 -6.62 18.69 13.50
N GLU A 122 -7.95 18.80 13.62
CA GLU A 122 -8.65 18.75 14.92
C GLU A 122 -8.41 17.40 15.60
N ALA A 123 -8.67 16.29 14.91
CA ALA A 123 -8.47 14.94 15.43
C ALA A 123 -7.01 14.70 15.89
N LEU A 124 -6.02 15.14 15.10
CA LEU A 124 -4.59 15.06 15.46
C LEU A 124 -4.17 15.94 16.64
N THR A 125 -5.02 16.88 17.05
CA THR A 125 -4.79 17.80 18.17
C THR A 125 -5.51 17.33 19.44
N GLU A 126 -6.77 16.92 19.32
CA GLU A 126 -7.63 16.57 20.45
C GLU A 126 -7.53 15.08 20.86
N HIS A 127 -7.31 14.14 19.93
CA HIS A 127 -7.06 12.74 20.28
C HIS A 127 -5.64 12.55 20.82
N ALA A 128 -5.51 12.70 22.15
CA ALA A 128 -4.25 12.58 22.90
C ALA A 128 -3.51 11.23 22.70
N ASP A 129 -4.17 10.21 22.15
CA ASP A 129 -3.55 8.94 21.80
C ASP A 129 -2.72 8.98 20.50
N LEU A 130 -2.90 9.97 19.63
CA LEU A 130 -2.07 10.14 18.44
C LEU A 130 -0.71 10.77 18.84
N ARG A 131 0.32 9.94 18.83
CA ARG A 131 1.70 10.20 19.28
C ARG A 131 2.43 11.15 18.33
N LYS A 132 2.77 12.34 18.82
CA LYS A 132 3.65 13.28 18.09
C LYS A 132 5.04 12.73 17.74
N GLY A 133 5.45 11.63 18.37
CA GLY A 133 6.74 10.97 18.16
C GLY A 133 6.71 9.75 17.23
N ALA A 134 5.55 9.34 16.70
CA ALA A 134 5.41 8.28 15.71
C ALA A 134 5.42 8.84 14.27
N ASP A 135 5.64 7.96 13.30
CA ASP A 135 5.27 8.26 11.91
C ASP A 135 3.74 8.43 11.80
N LEU A 136 3.25 9.11 10.75
CA LEU A 136 1.84 9.45 10.60
C LEU A 136 1.32 9.12 9.19
N GLU A 137 0.28 8.32 9.13
CA GLU A 137 -0.40 7.94 7.89
C GLU A 137 -1.86 8.41 7.97
N LEU A 138 -2.26 9.30 7.08
CA LEU A 138 -3.67 9.67 6.92
C LEU A 138 -4.28 8.85 5.79
N VAL A 139 -5.54 8.48 5.91
CA VAL A 139 -6.33 7.89 4.85
C VAL A 139 -7.65 8.65 4.74
N PHE A 140 -7.82 9.41 3.66
CA PHE A 140 -9.09 10.02 3.31
C PHE A 140 -9.94 9.04 2.51
N PHE A 141 -11.21 8.92 2.85
CA PHE A 141 -12.19 8.06 2.17
C PHE A 141 -13.48 8.87 1.96
N SER A 142 -13.69 9.39 0.75
CA SER A 142 -14.74 10.36 0.40
C SER A 142 -15.15 10.22 -1.07
N ASP A 143 -16.42 10.45 -1.37
CA ASP A 143 -16.97 10.46 -2.73
C ASP A 143 -16.97 11.86 -3.37
N GLU A 144 -16.44 12.90 -2.70
CA GLU A 144 -16.26 14.23 -3.27
C GLU A 144 -14.91 14.90 -2.89
N ASP A 145 -14.81 16.22 -3.02
CA ASP A 145 -13.59 16.99 -2.77
C ASP A 145 -13.63 17.70 -1.42
N ASP A 146 -12.46 17.95 -0.83
CA ASP A 146 -12.37 18.63 0.47
C ASP A 146 -12.78 20.11 0.37
N TYR A 147 -13.65 20.60 1.25
CA TYR A 147 -14.06 22.02 1.29
C TYR A 147 -13.34 22.85 2.37
N SER A 148 -12.30 22.32 3.02
CA SER A 148 -11.58 22.98 4.13
C SER A 148 -10.93 24.32 3.71
N GLU A 149 -10.85 25.27 4.64
CA GLU A 149 -10.22 26.58 4.35
C GLU A 149 -8.72 26.44 4.02
N ILE A 150 -8.05 25.44 4.61
CA ILE A 150 -6.63 25.15 4.37
C ILE A 150 -6.41 24.50 3.01
N GLY A 151 -5.43 24.95 2.22
CA GLY A 151 -5.10 24.33 0.92
C GLY A 151 -4.22 23.06 1.07
N PRO A 152 -4.24 22.11 0.11
CA PRO A 152 -3.54 20.82 0.20
C PRO A 152 -2.07 20.90 0.64
N ILE A 153 -1.29 21.78 -0.01
CA ILE A 153 0.13 21.99 0.33
C ILE A 153 0.28 22.56 1.75
N ALA A 154 -0.58 23.49 2.16
CA ALA A 154 -0.53 24.05 3.51
C ALA A 154 -0.90 23.01 4.58
N PHE A 155 -1.87 22.14 4.29
CA PHE A 155 -2.25 21.02 5.14
C PHE A 155 -1.09 20.04 5.36
N VAL A 156 -0.43 19.58 4.28
CA VAL A 156 0.75 18.68 4.40
C VAL A 156 1.90 19.35 5.17
N ASN A 157 2.12 20.67 5.00
CA ASN A 157 3.10 21.41 5.77
C ASN A 157 2.75 21.50 7.28
N GLU A 158 1.47 21.60 7.65
CA GLU A 158 1.06 21.59 9.06
C GLU A 158 1.25 20.19 9.68
N LEU A 159 0.93 19.11 8.97
CA LEU A 159 1.26 17.74 9.41
C LEU A 159 2.77 17.59 9.68
N GLN A 160 3.63 18.13 8.80
CA GLN A 160 5.09 18.16 8.98
C GLN A 160 5.52 18.98 10.20
N ALA A 161 4.84 20.09 10.50
CA ALA A 161 5.07 20.88 11.70
C ALA A 161 4.63 20.14 12.99
N MET A 162 3.56 19.34 12.94
CA MET A 162 3.05 18.52 14.04
C MET A 162 3.88 17.26 14.32
N ARG A 163 4.58 16.71 13.32
CA ARG A 163 5.35 15.46 13.37
C ARG A 163 6.81 15.65 12.92
N GLN A 164 7.51 16.64 13.49
CA GLN A 164 8.87 17.00 13.10
C GLN A 164 9.86 15.82 13.14
N GLY A 165 10.49 15.54 12.00
CA GLY A 165 11.48 14.46 11.88
C GLY A 165 10.89 13.05 11.83
N LYS A 166 9.63 12.92 11.43
CA LYS A 166 8.91 11.65 11.21
C LYS A 166 8.46 11.54 9.76
N ALA A 167 8.20 10.32 9.30
CA ALA A 167 7.56 10.11 8.01
C ALA A 167 6.07 10.49 8.11
N ILE A 168 5.56 11.16 7.08
CA ILE A 168 4.14 11.46 6.92
C ILE A 168 3.74 11.09 5.50
N ALA A 169 2.59 10.45 5.35
CA ALA A 169 1.92 10.32 4.05
C ALA A 169 0.41 10.57 4.20
N VAL A 170 -0.16 11.21 3.18
CA VAL A 170 -1.60 11.39 3.01
C VAL A 170 -2.05 10.45 1.90
N ASN A 171 -2.87 9.46 2.23
CA ASN A 171 -3.40 8.50 1.29
C ASN A 171 -4.85 8.90 0.95
N ALA A 172 -5.25 8.73 -0.32
CA ALA A 172 -6.54 9.19 -0.81
C ALA A 172 -7.29 8.03 -1.49
N VAL A 173 -8.44 7.66 -0.95
CA VAL A 173 -9.40 6.73 -1.52
C VAL A 173 -10.62 7.54 -1.94
N VAL A 174 -10.58 8.08 -3.16
CA VAL A 174 -11.51 9.12 -3.64
C VAL A 174 -11.89 8.92 -5.10
N GLY A 175 -12.76 9.78 -5.65
CA GLY A 175 -13.09 9.74 -7.07
C GLY A 175 -11.91 10.12 -7.99
N ASP A 176 -11.81 9.44 -9.13
CA ASP A 176 -10.68 9.58 -10.06
C ASP A 176 -10.65 10.92 -10.81
N LEU A 177 -9.45 11.39 -11.17
CA LEU A 177 -9.30 12.52 -12.09
C LEU A 177 -9.66 12.13 -13.54
N PRO A 178 -10.24 13.05 -14.35
CA PRO A 178 -10.48 14.47 -14.03
C PRO A 178 -11.91 14.82 -13.60
N GLU A 179 -12.88 13.91 -13.72
CA GLU A 179 -14.33 14.21 -13.57
C GLU A 179 -15.03 13.27 -12.56
N GLY A 180 -14.27 12.53 -11.75
CA GLY A 180 -14.79 11.51 -10.85
C GLY A 180 -14.77 10.10 -11.43
N CYS A 181 -15.44 9.17 -10.74
CA CYS A 181 -15.56 7.77 -11.14
C CYS A 181 -16.98 7.23 -10.92
N ALA A 182 -17.29 6.10 -11.56
CA ALA A 182 -18.52 5.35 -11.30
C ALA A 182 -18.32 3.86 -11.56
N SER A 183 -18.94 3.02 -10.72
CA SER A 183 -18.93 1.56 -10.83
C SER A 183 -20.32 0.96 -10.57
N LEU A 184 -20.38 -0.34 -10.29
CA LEU A 184 -21.60 -1.01 -9.83
C LEU A 184 -21.84 -0.86 -8.31
N LEU A 185 -20.83 -0.40 -7.56
CA LEU A 185 -20.84 -0.36 -6.10
C LEU A 185 -20.78 1.05 -5.53
N ALA A 186 -20.34 2.03 -6.32
CA ALA A 186 -19.99 3.36 -5.86
C ALA A 186 -19.96 4.38 -7.02
N ALA A 187 -20.16 5.66 -6.73
CA ALA A 187 -19.99 6.76 -7.68
C ALA A 187 -19.55 8.03 -6.95
N ALA A 188 -18.53 8.71 -7.46
CA ALA A 188 -17.85 9.81 -6.78
C ALA A 188 -17.44 10.92 -7.75
N ASP A 189 -17.53 12.18 -7.31
CA ASP A 189 -16.87 13.31 -7.95
C ASP A 189 -15.34 13.27 -7.68
N ALA A 190 -14.54 14.03 -8.43
CA ALA A 190 -13.09 14.00 -8.29
C ALA A 190 -12.61 14.65 -6.99
N GLY A 191 -11.97 13.89 -6.10
CA GLY A 191 -11.35 14.39 -4.87
C GLY A 191 -10.02 15.12 -5.11
N VAL A 192 -10.03 16.18 -5.93
CA VAL A 192 -8.84 16.88 -6.45
C VAL A 192 -7.86 17.29 -5.34
N ARG A 193 -8.35 17.89 -4.26
CA ARG A 193 -7.54 18.42 -3.17
C ARG A 193 -6.94 17.30 -2.32
N TYR A 194 -7.68 16.22 -2.08
CA TYR A 194 -7.14 15.01 -1.46
C TYR A 194 -6.00 14.41 -2.30
N ILE A 195 -6.15 14.42 -3.63
CA ILE A 195 -5.11 13.97 -4.57
C ILE A 195 -3.89 14.90 -4.55
N ASP A 196 -4.07 16.21 -4.56
CA ASP A 196 -2.96 17.18 -4.44
C ASP A 196 -2.15 16.97 -3.13
N ALA A 197 -2.84 16.70 -2.00
CA ALA A 197 -2.19 16.41 -0.72
C ALA A 197 -1.48 15.03 -0.73
N GLN A 198 -2.06 14.05 -1.42
CA GLN A 198 -1.45 12.74 -1.64
C GLN A 198 -0.18 12.83 -2.48
N GLU A 199 -0.18 13.63 -3.56
CA GLU A 199 0.99 13.84 -4.42
C GLU A 199 2.09 14.61 -3.69
N GLU A 200 1.78 15.68 -2.95
CA GLU A 200 2.75 16.46 -2.14
C GLU A 200 3.41 15.61 -1.03
N SER A 201 2.67 14.67 -0.44
CA SER A 201 3.18 13.80 0.63
C SER A 201 3.78 12.47 0.14
N GLY A 202 3.63 12.11 -1.14
CA GLY A 202 4.03 10.81 -1.67
C GLY A 202 3.22 9.63 -1.11
N GLY A 203 1.95 9.86 -0.77
CA GLY A 203 1.02 8.82 -0.34
C GLY A 203 0.55 7.91 -1.48
N LEU A 204 -0.39 7.01 -1.18
CA LEU A 204 -1.06 6.15 -2.17
C LEU A 204 -2.42 6.75 -2.55
N ARG A 205 -2.75 6.72 -3.85
CA ARG A 205 -4.10 7.00 -4.37
C ARG A 205 -4.77 5.70 -4.81
N GLU A 206 -6.02 5.53 -4.41
CA GLU A 206 -6.91 4.47 -4.84
C GLU A 206 -8.26 5.06 -5.27
N SER A 207 -8.95 4.38 -6.18
CA SER A 207 -10.30 4.77 -6.62
C SER A 207 -11.34 4.23 -5.65
N ILE A 208 -12.16 5.11 -5.06
CA ILE A 208 -13.31 4.69 -4.23
C ILE A 208 -14.32 3.84 -5.03
N CYS A 209 -14.35 4.00 -6.35
CA CYS A 209 -15.15 3.17 -7.26
C CYS A 209 -14.56 1.78 -7.56
N SER A 210 -13.56 1.31 -6.80
CA SER A 210 -12.97 -0.02 -7.00
C SER A 210 -14.01 -1.14 -6.97
N ALA A 211 -13.96 -2.03 -7.96
CA ALA A 211 -14.77 -3.26 -7.96
C ALA A 211 -14.21 -4.33 -7.00
N ASP A 212 -13.01 -4.12 -6.43
CA ASP A 212 -12.36 -5.01 -5.48
C ASP A 212 -11.82 -4.19 -4.30
N TYR A 213 -12.68 -4.03 -3.30
CA TYR A 213 -12.36 -3.34 -2.04
C TYR A 213 -11.36 -4.13 -1.19
N ALA A 214 -11.35 -5.47 -1.28
CA ALA A 214 -10.39 -6.27 -0.52
C ALA A 214 -8.95 -6.02 -1.01
N ALA A 215 -8.74 -6.03 -2.32
CA ALA A 215 -7.44 -5.72 -2.91
C ALA A 215 -7.02 -4.25 -2.71
N LEU A 216 -7.97 -3.31 -2.72
CA LEU A 216 -7.73 -1.89 -2.39
C LEU A 216 -7.23 -1.75 -0.95
N LEU A 217 -7.96 -2.34 0.01
CA LEU A 217 -7.65 -2.25 1.42
C LEU A 217 -6.35 -2.96 1.80
N GLU A 218 -5.97 -4.05 1.10
CA GLU A 218 -4.63 -4.63 1.20
C GLU A 218 -3.55 -3.61 0.79
N ARG A 219 -3.70 -2.91 -0.34
CA ARG A 219 -2.70 -1.93 -0.79
C ARG A 219 -2.56 -0.74 0.16
N ILE A 220 -3.68 -0.24 0.69
CA ILE A 220 -3.68 0.78 1.74
C ILE A 220 -2.98 0.26 3.01
N ALA A 221 -3.26 -0.97 3.46
CA ALA A 221 -2.63 -1.56 4.64
C ALA A 221 -1.10 -1.70 4.49
N LEU A 222 -0.63 -2.17 3.33
CA LEU A 222 0.81 -2.26 3.03
C LEU A 222 1.45 -0.87 3.01
N LYS A 223 0.80 0.12 2.40
CA LYS A 223 1.28 1.51 2.36
C LYS A 223 1.42 2.11 3.76
N VAL A 224 0.39 2.02 4.61
CA VAL A 224 0.47 2.62 5.95
C VAL A 224 1.51 1.92 6.84
N LEU A 225 1.74 0.62 6.65
CA LEU A 225 2.85 -0.08 7.30
C LEU A 225 4.22 0.32 6.75
N GLY A 226 4.30 0.92 5.55
CA GLY A 226 5.55 1.25 4.86
C GLY A 226 6.20 0.03 4.21
N LEU A 227 5.40 -0.96 3.82
CA LEU A 227 5.87 -2.21 3.23
C LEU A 227 6.02 -2.11 1.72
N GLU A 228 7.11 -2.69 1.22
CA GLU A 228 7.42 -2.79 -0.20
C GLU A 228 7.18 -4.22 -0.64
N ARG A 229 6.39 -4.41 -1.69
CA ARG A 229 6.14 -5.73 -2.26
C ARG A 229 6.91 -6.01 -3.54
N ARG A 230 7.61 -5.01 -4.10
CA ARG A 230 8.32 -5.10 -5.39
C ARG A 230 9.79 -4.74 -5.22
N PHE A 231 10.66 -5.65 -5.63
CA PHE A 231 12.11 -5.51 -5.50
C PHE A 231 12.74 -5.69 -6.88
N ALA A 232 13.24 -4.59 -7.45
CA ALA A 232 13.81 -4.55 -8.80
C ALA A 232 15.21 -5.18 -8.82
N LEU A 233 15.43 -6.17 -9.68
CA LEU A 233 16.73 -6.82 -9.85
C LEU A 233 17.68 -5.89 -10.60
N SER A 234 18.97 -5.88 -10.23
CA SER A 234 19.96 -5.02 -10.90
C SER A 234 20.40 -5.53 -12.27
N GLU A 235 20.19 -6.83 -12.54
CA GLU A 235 20.47 -7.54 -13.79
C GLU A 235 19.32 -8.52 -14.10
N VAL A 236 19.08 -8.84 -15.38
CA VAL A 236 18.06 -9.85 -15.75
C VAL A 236 18.50 -11.25 -15.28
N PRO A 237 17.66 -12.01 -14.54
CA PRO A 237 18.04 -13.31 -14.01
C PRO A 237 17.91 -14.45 -15.03
N GLU A 238 18.80 -15.45 -14.93
CA GLU A 238 18.52 -16.81 -15.39
C GLU A 238 17.51 -17.43 -14.41
N LEU A 239 16.23 -17.42 -14.78
CA LEU A 239 15.10 -17.55 -13.85
C LEU A 239 15.13 -18.83 -12.99
N ASP A 240 15.56 -19.97 -13.54
CA ASP A 240 15.70 -21.24 -12.81
C ASP A 240 16.77 -21.21 -11.70
N THR A 241 17.57 -20.13 -11.62
CA THR A 241 18.61 -19.91 -10.61
C THR A 241 18.21 -18.86 -9.56
N LEU A 242 17.03 -18.25 -9.67
CA LEU A 242 16.58 -17.17 -8.78
C LEU A 242 16.08 -17.73 -7.44
N GLU A 243 16.92 -17.62 -6.42
CA GLU A 243 16.55 -17.81 -5.01
C GLU A 243 16.11 -16.50 -4.37
N VAL A 244 14.95 -16.53 -3.72
CA VAL A 244 14.36 -15.38 -2.99
C VAL A 244 14.29 -15.71 -1.51
N ARG A 245 14.86 -14.84 -0.68
CA ARG A 245 14.96 -15.02 0.77
C ARG A 245 14.47 -13.80 1.53
N VAL A 246 13.83 -14.05 2.67
CA VAL A 246 13.48 -13.06 3.69
C VAL A 246 14.08 -13.54 5.00
N ASP A 247 14.94 -12.74 5.62
CA ASP A 247 15.72 -13.11 6.83
C ASP A 247 16.36 -14.50 6.70
N ASP A 248 17.11 -14.69 5.61
CA ASP A 248 17.74 -15.96 5.15
C ASP A 248 16.78 -17.13 4.83
N ALA A 249 15.50 -17.06 5.18
CA ALA A 249 14.52 -18.10 4.89
C ALA A 249 14.09 -18.08 3.41
N LEU A 250 14.20 -19.23 2.73
CA LEU A 250 13.82 -19.37 1.32
C LEU A 250 12.29 -19.28 1.15
N ILE A 251 11.83 -18.34 0.32
CA ILE A 251 10.42 -18.15 0.00
C ILE A 251 10.11 -18.89 -1.31
N PRO A 252 9.06 -19.74 -1.37
CA PRO A 252 8.70 -20.46 -2.58
C PRO A 252 8.12 -19.53 -3.66
N ASN A 253 8.52 -19.74 -4.91
CA ASN A 253 7.85 -19.14 -6.07
C ASN A 253 6.43 -19.72 -6.19
N ARG A 254 5.43 -18.84 -6.09
CA ARG A 254 3.99 -19.15 -6.22
C ARG A 254 3.19 -17.85 -6.21
N GLU A 255 2.12 -17.81 -6.98
CA GLU A 255 1.22 -16.65 -7.12
C GLU A 255 0.59 -16.20 -5.79
N ARG A 256 0.29 -17.14 -4.87
CA ARG A 256 -0.33 -16.84 -3.57
C ARG A 256 0.59 -17.10 -2.40
N HIS A 257 0.73 -16.12 -1.51
CA HIS A 257 1.57 -16.19 -0.32
C HIS A 257 3.01 -16.60 -0.66
N GLY A 258 3.55 -16.03 -1.72
CA GLY A 258 4.89 -16.31 -2.23
C GLY A 258 5.39 -15.12 -3.03
N TRP A 259 6.06 -15.40 -4.14
CA TRP A 259 6.50 -14.38 -5.07
C TRP A 259 6.39 -14.84 -6.52
N VAL A 260 6.32 -13.86 -7.42
CA VAL A 260 6.41 -14.01 -8.88
C VAL A 260 7.48 -13.06 -9.44
N TYR A 261 8.04 -13.38 -10.61
CA TYR A 261 8.98 -12.50 -11.32
C TYR A 261 8.28 -11.85 -12.50
N ASP A 262 8.39 -10.52 -12.61
CA ASP A 262 7.90 -9.74 -13.75
C ASP A 262 9.07 -9.47 -14.72
N PRO A 263 9.10 -10.12 -15.90
CA PRO A 263 10.14 -9.91 -16.89
C PRO A 263 10.05 -8.56 -17.62
N GLY A 264 8.90 -7.88 -17.58
CA GLY A 264 8.71 -6.57 -18.21
C GLY A 264 9.31 -5.43 -17.38
N ASN A 265 9.22 -5.53 -16.05
CA ASN A 265 9.77 -4.55 -15.11
C ASN A 265 11.10 -4.98 -14.44
N ASN A 266 11.53 -6.24 -14.66
CA ASN A 266 12.68 -6.87 -13.99
C ASN A 266 12.60 -6.79 -12.45
N TRP A 267 11.44 -7.11 -11.87
CA TRP A 267 11.28 -7.19 -10.40
C TRP A 267 10.77 -8.54 -9.92
N VAL A 268 11.02 -8.83 -8.65
CA VAL A 268 10.28 -9.83 -7.88
C VAL A 268 9.15 -9.12 -7.15
N GLU A 269 7.93 -9.63 -7.30
CA GLU A 269 6.73 -9.16 -6.63
C GLU A 269 6.21 -10.20 -5.65
N PHE A 270 6.05 -9.81 -4.38
CA PHE A 270 5.52 -10.64 -3.31
C PHE A 270 3.99 -10.55 -3.19
N ASP A 271 3.39 -11.63 -2.67
CA ASP A 271 1.95 -11.75 -2.43
C ASP A 271 1.59 -12.12 -0.98
N GLY A 272 0.53 -11.49 -0.46
CA GLY A 272 -0.09 -11.80 0.82
C GLY A 272 0.89 -11.96 1.98
N TYR A 273 0.79 -13.05 2.74
CA TYR A 273 1.66 -13.32 3.89
C TYR A 273 3.14 -13.59 3.57
N ALA A 274 3.56 -13.54 2.31
CA ALA A 274 4.99 -13.55 1.95
C ALA A 274 5.58 -12.15 1.74
N VAL A 275 4.75 -11.09 1.74
CA VAL A 275 5.26 -9.71 1.75
C VAL A 275 6.20 -9.56 2.96
N PRO A 276 7.45 -9.13 2.77
CA PRO A 276 8.46 -9.14 3.82
C PRO A 276 8.03 -8.26 5.01
N PRO A 277 8.12 -8.73 6.27
CA PRO A 277 7.66 -7.95 7.41
C PRO A 277 8.56 -6.73 7.71
N PRO A 278 8.07 -5.74 8.48
CA PRO A 278 8.82 -4.54 8.85
C PRO A 278 10.19 -4.87 9.46
N GLY A 279 11.24 -4.19 9.00
CA GLY A 279 12.63 -4.41 9.44
C GLY A 279 13.32 -5.67 8.89
N SER A 280 12.63 -6.57 8.18
CA SER A 280 13.25 -7.76 7.59
C SER A 280 14.18 -7.43 6.43
N THR A 281 15.13 -8.33 6.15
CA THR A 281 16.05 -8.24 5.00
C THR A 281 15.60 -9.15 3.88
N VAL A 282 15.35 -8.57 2.71
CA VAL A 282 15.13 -9.28 1.44
C VAL A 282 16.46 -9.53 0.76
N SER A 283 16.66 -10.73 0.22
CA SER A 283 17.82 -11.06 -0.61
C SER A 283 17.37 -11.87 -1.83
N LEU A 284 17.78 -11.43 -3.01
CA LEU A 284 17.58 -12.12 -4.28
C LEU A 284 18.96 -12.58 -4.79
N SER A 285 19.17 -13.88 -4.94
CA SER A 285 20.41 -14.46 -5.45
C SER A 285 20.16 -15.24 -6.72
N TYR A 286 20.91 -14.94 -7.78
CA TYR A 286 20.68 -15.51 -9.11
C TYR A 286 21.91 -15.37 -9.99
N PHE A 287 22.02 -16.14 -11.08
CA PHE A 287 23.01 -15.84 -12.11
C PHE A 287 22.41 -14.92 -13.19
N PRO A 288 23.12 -13.86 -13.63
CA PRO A 288 22.65 -13.01 -14.72
C PRO A 288 22.46 -13.80 -16.02
N TRP A 289 21.37 -13.54 -16.74
CA TRP A 289 21.07 -14.12 -18.04
C TRP A 289 22.08 -13.63 -19.08
N LEU A 290 22.70 -14.56 -19.81
CA LEU A 290 23.73 -14.27 -20.82
C LEU A 290 23.24 -14.49 -22.27
N GLY A 291 21.96 -14.81 -22.45
CA GLY A 291 21.35 -14.99 -23.76
C GLY A 291 20.95 -13.67 -24.42
N ASP A 292 20.82 -13.66 -25.75
CA ASP A 292 20.37 -12.49 -26.50
C ASP A 292 18.90 -12.19 -26.19
N LEU A 293 18.62 -11.00 -25.65
CA LEU A 293 17.27 -10.56 -25.26
C LEU A 293 16.29 -10.48 -26.44
N ASN A 294 16.80 -10.55 -27.69
CA ASN A 294 16.00 -10.50 -28.92
C ASN A 294 15.61 -11.90 -29.46
N ALA A 295 16.08 -13.00 -28.87
CA ALA A 295 15.96 -14.33 -29.45
C ALA A 295 14.58 -15.02 -29.27
N SER A 296 13.68 -14.47 -28.45
CA SER A 296 12.36 -15.07 -28.17
C SER A 296 11.28 -14.80 -29.22
N GLY A 297 11.65 -14.29 -30.40
CA GLY A 297 10.72 -13.88 -31.46
C GLY A 297 10.50 -14.88 -32.61
N ASP A 298 11.29 -15.96 -32.69
CA ASP A 298 11.29 -16.86 -33.87
C ASP A 298 10.81 -18.28 -33.54
N THR A 299 9.49 -18.47 -33.53
CA THR A 299 8.88 -19.81 -33.52
C THR A 299 8.78 -20.38 -34.94
N GLY A 300 9.93 -20.76 -35.49
CA GLY A 300 10.13 -21.90 -36.40
C GLY A 300 9.29 -22.01 -37.68
N GLU A 301 9.94 -21.80 -38.82
CA GLU A 301 9.67 -22.56 -40.05
C GLU A 301 10.87 -23.49 -40.36
N ASP A 302 10.74 -24.77 -39.96
CA ASP A 302 11.57 -25.84 -40.53
C ASP A 302 10.97 -26.26 -41.89
N SER A 303 11.66 -25.93 -42.98
CA SER A 303 11.27 -26.37 -44.32
C SER A 303 12.47 -26.72 -45.20
N GLY A 304 13.10 -27.85 -44.91
CA GLY A 304 13.76 -28.72 -45.91
C GLY A 304 13.15 -30.13 -45.87
N VAL A 305 13.23 -31.05 -46.84
CA VAL A 305 13.81 -31.17 -48.21
C VAL A 305 12.96 -32.30 -48.89
N GLU A 306 12.64 -32.42 -50.19
CA GLU A 306 13.32 -32.13 -51.47
C GLU A 306 12.31 -31.92 -52.64
N THR A 307 12.81 -31.53 -53.83
CA THR A 307 12.23 -31.84 -55.16
C THR A 307 13.38 -32.32 -56.06
N PRO A 308 13.19 -33.22 -57.05
CA PRO A 308 11.98 -33.42 -57.85
C PRO A 308 11.34 -34.82 -57.83
#